data_AF-A0A536WAV3-F1
#
_entry.id   AF-A0A536WAV3-F1
#
_cell.length_a   1.000
_cell.length_b   1.000
_cell.length_c   1.000
_cell.angle_alpha   90.00
_cell.angle_beta   90.00
_cell.angle_gamma   90.00
#
_symmetry.space_group_name_H-M   'P 1'
#
loop_
_entity.id
_entity.type
_entity.pdbx_description
1 polymer ?
#
loop_
_entity_poly.entity_id
_entity_poly.type
_entity_poly.pdbx_seq_one_letter_code
_entity_poly.pdbx_strand_id
1 'polypeptide(L)'
;GTEILSRIDNLLHLVEAKQQLVVNKQALDQTATRDPVTGAFTPHYLVTEGGKHYSHARRHGGPLAVLTFRMDSYGEIAGKVGKTVADQLLAKVAKLVMGTLRAEDSMGRTAEATFTVIFPGTSSQQALNFARRMHEQLEKAQVTYRDQVLKIRTSLGLAALDVDTVSSIEELMKAAQQRLQDAASRKVQRTSDQDEASPLKPATLPSDIDRAVQIIEHADAQQLGDGASEMLRRMLPFLLAVCRRLNVELPLDKITQALRNRPK
;
A
#
# COMPACT_ATOMS: atom_id res chain seq x y z
N GLY A 1 30.19 17.09 47.98
CA GLY A 1 28.77 17.03 48.37
C GLY A 1 27.92 17.93 47.47
N THR A 2 28.18 19.23 47.51
CA THR A 2 27.45 20.28 46.76
C THR A 2 27.52 20.13 45.24
N GLU A 3 28.67 19.73 44.69
CA GLU A 3 28.83 19.54 43.24
C GLU A 3 27.97 18.39 42.68
N ILE A 4 27.86 17.28 43.43
CA ILE A 4 27.05 16.13 43.03
C ILE A 4 25.56 16.50 43.08
N LEU A 5 25.12 17.22 44.12
CA LEU A 5 23.74 17.70 44.24
C LEU A 5 23.38 18.67 43.12
N SER A 6 24.25 19.63 42.79
CA SER A 6 24.02 20.56 41.67
C SER A 6 23.95 19.83 40.32
N ARG A 7 24.73 18.78 40.13
CA ARG A 7 24.71 17.99 38.90
C ARG A 7 23.45 17.13 38.76
N ILE A 8 22.94 16.60 39.87
CA ILE A 8 21.66 15.89 39.91
C ILE A 8 20.51 16.85 39.63
N ASP A 9 20.51 18.05 40.22
CA ASP A 9 19.49 19.08 40.01
C ASP A 9 19.44 19.56 38.55
N ASN A 10 20.60 19.82 37.95
CA ASN A 10 20.71 20.15 36.53
C ASN A 10 20.19 19.02 35.62
N LEU A 11 20.43 17.75 35.97
CA LEU A 11 19.93 16.61 35.22
C LEU A 11 18.41 16.46 35.35
N LEU A 12 17.85 16.68 36.55
CA LEU A 12 16.40 16.68 36.77
C LEU A 12 15.72 17.76 35.93
N HIS A 13 16.23 19.01 35.98
CA HIS A 13 15.74 20.10 35.15
C HIS A 13 15.82 19.80 33.64
N LEU A 14 16.90 19.15 33.19
CA LEU A 14 17.06 18.79 31.78
C LEU A 14 16.07 17.70 31.34
N VAL A 15 15.78 16.72 32.20
CA VAL A 15 14.76 15.69 31.94
C VAL A 15 13.37 16.32 31.88
N GLU A 16 13.02 17.20 32.82
CA GLU A 16 11.74 17.91 32.82
C GLU A 16 11.56 18.79 31.58
N ALA A 17 12.57 19.59 31.22
CA ALA A 17 12.55 20.42 30.02
C ALA A 17 12.37 19.57 28.76
N LYS A 18 13.05 18.42 28.67
CA LYS A 18 12.89 17.49 27.54
C LYS A 18 11.47 16.91 27.50
N GLN A 19 10.90 16.55 28.64
CA GLN A 19 9.54 16.02 28.72
C GLN A 19 8.51 17.09 28.29
N GLN A 20 8.67 18.33 28.75
CA GLN A 20 7.82 19.45 28.33
C GLN A 20 7.91 19.72 26.83
N LEU A 21 9.11 19.64 26.23
CA LEU A 21 9.28 19.75 24.79
C LEU A 21 8.54 18.65 24.03
N VAL A 22 8.56 17.41 24.52
CA VAL A 22 7.82 16.30 23.91
C VAL A 22 6.31 16.53 23.99
N VAL A 23 5.79 16.93 25.16
CA VAL A 23 4.36 17.20 25.36
C VAL A 23 3.90 18.37 24.50
N ASN A 24 4.65 19.48 24.48
CA ASN A 24 4.32 20.64 23.65
C ASN A 24 4.36 20.30 22.17
N LYS A 25 5.34 19.50 21.73
CA LYS A 25 5.40 19.03 20.35
C LYS A 25 4.19 18.16 19.99
N GLN A 26 3.76 17.27 20.88
CA GLN A 26 2.56 16.46 20.66
C GLN A 26 1.29 17.32 20.59
N ALA A 27 1.14 18.33 21.45
CA ALA A 27 0.00 19.24 21.42
C ALA A 27 -0.01 20.10 20.13
N LEU A 28 1.17 20.54 19.67
CA LEU A 28 1.32 21.21 18.37
C LEU A 28 1.00 20.28 17.21
N ASP A 29 1.46 19.03 17.24
CA ASP A 29 1.16 18.03 16.20
C ASP A 29 -0.34 17.68 16.16
N GLN A 30 -1.05 17.74 17.30
CA GLN A 30 -2.50 17.54 17.37
C GLN A 30 -3.31 18.71 16.80
N THR A 31 -2.77 19.93 16.86
CA THR A 31 -3.44 21.12 16.31
C THR A 31 -3.00 21.46 14.89
N ALA A 32 -1.82 20.99 14.49
CA ALA A 32 -1.33 21.12 13.14
C ALA A 32 -2.20 20.29 12.17
N THR A 33 -2.75 20.97 11.16
CA THR A 33 -3.53 20.31 10.11
C THR A 33 -2.65 19.80 8.98
N ARG A 34 -1.45 20.37 8.79
CA ARG A 34 -0.54 20.05 7.67
C ARG A 34 0.88 19.73 8.13
N ASP A 35 1.52 18.78 7.44
CA ASP A 35 2.94 18.46 7.55
C ASP A 35 3.79 19.58 6.93
N PRO A 36 4.77 20.13 7.66
CA PRO A 36 5.53 21.30 7.20
C PRO A 36 6.48 21.01 6.04
N VAL A 37 6.85 19.75 5.80
CA VAL A 37 7.76 19.38 4.71
C VAL A 37 7.00 19.19 3.40
N THR A 38 5.85 18.53 3.46
CA THR A 38 5.13 18.05 2.27
C THR A 38 3.85 18.81 1.97
N GLY A 39 3.30 19.54 2.95
CA GLY A 39 2.00 20.22 2.85
C GLY A 39 0.78 19.29 2.90
N ALA A 40 0.98 17.97 2.95
CA ALA A 40 -0.06 16.97 3.16
C ALA A 40 -0.66 17.13 4.57
N PHE A 41 -1.82 16.52 4.82
CA PHE A 41 -2.38 16.52 6.17
C PHE A 41 -1.50 15.78 7.19
N THR A 42 -1.59 16.19 8.44
CA THR A 42 -1.03 15.42 9.56
C THR A 42 -1.82 14.12 9.74
N PRO A 43 -1.22 13.08 10.34
CA PRO A 43 -1.94 11.81 10.59
C PRO A 43 -3.23 12.03 11.39
N HIS A 44 -3.18 12.90 12.40
CA HIS A 44 -4.32 13.19 13.25
C HIS A 44 -5.47 13.82 12.46
N TYR A 45 -5.18 14.89 11.70
CA TYR A 45 -6.19 15.56 10.90
C TYR A 45 -6.75 14.67 9.79
N LEU A 46 -5.92 13.82 9.17
CA LEU A 46 -6.38 12.85 8.17
C LEU A 46 -7.41 11.86 8.75
N VAL A 47 -7.21 11.37 9.98
CA VAL A 47 -8.18 10.50 10.66
C VAL A 47 -9.48 11.26 10.94
N THR A 48 -9.41 12.51 11.39
CA THR A 48 -10.60 13.34 11.62
C THR A 48 -11.42 13.56 10.34
N GLU A 49 -10.79 13.96 9.24
CA GLU A 49 -11.48 14.12 7.95
C GLU A 49 -11.99 12.77 7.41
N GLY A 50 -11.15 11.74 7.47
CA GLY A 50 -11.50 10.38 7.09
C GLY A 50 -12.71 9.81 7.84
N GLY A 51 -12.84 10.12 9.13
CA GLY A 51 -13.98 9.71 9.96
C GLY A 51 -15.30 10.29 9.47
N LYS A 52 -15.29 11.54 8.99
CA LYS A 52 -16.46 12.18 8.36
C LYS A 52 -16.85 11.44 7.08
N HIS A 53 -15.88 11.14 6.22
CA HIS A 53 -16.11 10.39 4.99
C HIS A 53 -16.62 8.97 5.24
N TYR A 54 -16.06 8.28 6.23
CA TYR A 54 -16.51 6.96 6.64
C TYR A 54 -17.95 6.97 7.16
N SER A 55 -18.29 7.89 8.07
CA SER A 55 -19.66 8.03 8.57
C SER A 55 -20.65 8.31 7.45
N HIS A 56 -20.28 9.19 6.51
CA HIS A 56 -21.08 9.49 5.34
C HIS A 56 -21.28 8.26 4.43
N ALA A 57 -20.20 7.55 4.09
CA ALA A 57 -20.25 6.36 3.25
C ALA A 57 -21.13 5.26 3.89
N ARG A 58 -20.95 4.98 5.19
CA ARG A 58 -21.76 4.00 5.93
C ARG A 58 -23.24 4.36 5.97
N ARG A 59 -23.58 5.64 6.19
CA ARG A 59 -24.98 6.09 6.25
C ARG A 59 -25.71 5.94 4.92
N HIS A 60 -25.02 6.17 3.80
CA HIS A 60 -25.62 6.19 2.47
C HIS A 60 -25.33 4.94 1.65
N GLY A 61 -24.65 3.93 2.22
CA GLY A 61 -24.21 2.74 1.48
C GLY A 61 -23.23 3.06 0.33
N GLY A 62 -22.50 4.17 0.44
CA GLY A 62 -21.58 4.65 -0.59
C GLY A 62 -20.19 3.99 -0.51
N PRO A 63 -19.45 3.95 -1.63
CA PRO A 63 -18.10 3.41 -1.63
C PRO A 63 -17.10 4.38 -0.99
N LEU A 64 -16.02 3.82 -0.43
CA LEU A 64 -14.90 4.54 0.17
C LEU A 64 -13.66 3.66 0.07
N ALA A 65 -12.56 4.22 -0.41
CA ALA A 65 -11.27 3.54 -0.52
C ALA A 65 -10.16 4.31 0.18
N VAL A 66 -9.15 3.58 0.64
CA VAL A 66 -7.93 4.09 1.25
C VAL A 66 -6.72 3.49 0.57
N LEU A 67 -5.82 4.35 0.08
CA LEU A 67 -4.53 3.96 -0.49
C LEU A 67 -3.43 4.47 0.41
N THR A 68 -2.55 3.57 0.85
CA THR A 68 -1.31 3.95 1.52
C THR A 68 -0.13 3.64 0.61
N PHE A 69 0.76 4.59 0.39
CA PHE A 69 1.95 4.41 -0.42
C PHE A 69 3.19 4.92 0.30
N ARG A 70 4.34 4.30 0.03
CA ARG A 70 5.63 4.67 0.58
C ARG A 70 6.68 4.78 -0.51
N MET A 71 7.55 5.78 -0.41
CA MET A 71 8.75 5.90 -1.24
C MET A 71 9.87 5.03 -0.66
N ASP A 72 10.00 3.80 -1.17
CA ASP A 72 10.99 2.82 -0.67
C ASP A 72 12.44 3.26 -0.92
N SER A 73 12.70 4.04 -1.96
CA SER A 73 14.04 4.58 -2.25
C SER A 73 14.44 5.78 -1.39
N TYR A 74 13.57 6.27 -0.48
CA TYR A 74 13.86 7.45 0.35
C TYR A 74 15.14 7.31 1.18
N GLY A 75 15.30 6.22 1.92
CA GLY A 75 16.48 6.02 2.78
C GLY A 75 17.78 5.94 1.98
N GLU A 76 17.75 5.25 0.83
CA GLU A 76 18.89 5.16 -0.10
C GLU A 76 19.28 6.55 -0.63
N ILE A 77 18.30 7.34 -1.06
CA ILE A 77 18.52 8.69 -1.58
C ILE A 77 19.04 9.61 -0.48
N ALA A 78 18.45 9.57 0.72
CA ALA A 78 18.91 10.37 1.86
C ALA A 78 20.36 10.06 2.24
N GLY A 79 20.76 8.78 2.18
CA GLY A 79 22.16 8.37 2.39
C GLY A 79 23.12 8.87 1.31
N LYS A 80 22.68 8.93 0.05
CA LYS A 80 23.52 9.33 -1.10
C LYS A 80 23.68 10.85 -1.25
N VAL A 81 22.58 11.60 -1.15
CA VAL A 81 22.57 13.05 -1.47
C VAL A 81 22.25 13.94 -0.28
N GLY A 82 22.06 13.35 0.91
CA GLY A 82 21.73 14.04 2.14
C GLY A 82 20.23 14.19 2.36
N LYS A 83 19.84 14.22 3.65
CA LYS A 83 18.44 14.29 4.09
C LYS A 83 17.67 15.47 3.50
N THR A 84 18.27 16.66 3.48
CA THR A 84 17.61 17.87 2.96
C THR A 84 17.14 17.72 1.51
N VAL A 85 17.96 17.11 0.66
CA VAL A 85 17.62 16.88 -0.77
C VAL A 85 16.57 15.79 -0.89
N ALA A 86 16.65 14.73 -0.07
CA ALA A 86 15.64 13.69 -0.02
C ALA A 86 14.28 14.21 0.45
N ASP A 87 14.23 15.09 1.45
CA ASP A 87 13.01 15.75 1.92
C ASP A 87 12.41 16.65 0.84
N GLN A 88 13.22 17.38 0.07
CA GLN A 88 12.76 18.15 -1.08
C GLN A 88 12.15 17.27 -2.17
N LEU A 89 12.78 16.12 -2.47
CA LEU A 89 12.21 15.15 -3.40
C LEU A 89 10.89 14.59 -2.88
N LEU A 90 10.83 14.23 -1.59
CA LEU A 90 9.62 13.73 -0.95
C LEU A 90 8.47 14.76 -1.03
N ALA A 91 8.77 16.05 -0.80
CA ALA A 91 7.82 17.14 -0.95
C ALA A 91 7.31 17.29 -2.39
N LYS A 92 8.20 17.13 -3.39
CA LYS A 92 7.80 17.14 -4.81
C LYS A 92 6.89 15.97 -5.17
N VAL A 93 7.20 14.77 -4.68
CA VAL A 93 6.35 13.58 -4.85
C VAL A 93 4.98 13.83 -4.23
N ALA A 94 4.93 14.34 -2.99
CA ALA A 94 3.67 14.66 -2.33
C ALA A 94 2.84 15.67 -3.14
N LYS A 95 3.48 16.74 -3.64
CA LYS A 95 2.82 17.76 -4.47
C LYS A 95 2.29 17.19 -5.79
N LEU A 96 3.05 16.31 -6.44
CA LEU A 96 2.61 15.62 -7.66
C LEU A 96 1.36 14.79 -7.40
N VAL A 97 1.37 13.98 -6.34
CA VAL A 97 0.20 13.13 -6.01
C VAL A 97 -1.00 14.01 -5.64
N MET A 98 -0.84 14.99 -4.75
CA MET A 98 -1.92 15.91 -4.37
C MET A 98 -2.52 16.66 -5.57
N GLY A 99 -1.71 17.01 -6.58
CA GLY A 99 -2.20 17.64 -7.81
C GLY A 99 -3.08 16.75 -8.70
N THR A 100 -3.14 15.44 -8.42
CA THR A 100 -4.00 14.49 -9.13
C THR A 100 -5.27 14.12 -8.35
N LEU A 101 -5.38 14.59 -7.10
CA LEU A 101 -6.50 14.31 -6.21
C LEU A 101 -7.68 15.25 -6.48
N ARG A 102 -8.90 14.77 -6.23
CA ARG A 102 -10.12 15.58 -6.26
C ARG A 102 -10.21 16.47 -5.02
N ALA A 103 -11.13 17.43 -5.03
CA ALA A 103 -11.33 18.32 -3.90
C ALA A 103 -11.80 17.59 -2.64
N GLU A 104 -12.59 16.52 -2.81
CA GLU A 104 -13.07 15.67 -1.73
C GLU A 104 -12.07 14.63 -1.24
N ASP A 105 -11.01 14.36 -2.00
CA ASP A 105 -9.97 13.40 -1.61
C ASP A 105 -9.06 14.03 -0.54
N SER A 106 -8.67 13.23 0.45
CA SER A 106 -7.81 13.68 1.55
C SER A 106 -6.51 12.90 1.58
N MET A 107 -5.37 13.60 1.59
CA MET A 107 -4.05 12.97 1.69
C MET A 107 -3.28 13.49 2.90
N GLY A 108 -2.73 12.57 3.68
CA GLY A 108 -1.86 12.88 4.82
C GLY A 108 -0.57 12.07 4.84
N ARG A 109 0.47 12.64 5.44
CA ARG A 109 1.74 11.96 5.68
C ARG A 109 1.64 11.16 6.98
N THR A 110 1.50 9.84 6.88
CA THR A 110 1.21 8.97 8.03
C THR A 110 2.44 8.38 8.70
N ALA A 111 3.58 8.36 8.02
CA ALA A 111 4.87 7.98 8.59
C ALA A 111 6.03 8.59 7.77
N GLU A 112 7.28 8.19 8.07
CA GLU A 112 8.43 8.59 7.26
C GLU A 112 8.26 8.09 5.82
N ALA A 113 8.39 9.03 4.87
CA ALA A 113 8.21 8.80 3.43
C ALA A 113 6.93 8.05 3.02
N THR A 114 5.91 8.05 3.90
CA THR A 114 4.68 7.27 3.74
C THR A 114 3.48 8.19 3.81
N PHE A 115 2.57 8.03 2.86
CA PHE A 115 1.36 8.83 2.73
C PHE A 115 0.14 7.94 2.61
N THR A 116 -0.97 8.40 3.17
CA THR A 116 -2.27 7.76 3.04
C THR A 116 -3.25 8.72 2.38
N VAL A 117 -3.99 8.23 1.41
CA VAL A 117 -5.03 8.93 0.66
C VAL A 117 -6.37 8.26 0.93
N ILE A 118 -7.38 9.07 1.21
CA ILE A 118 -8.77 8.65 1.42
C ILE A 118 -9.59 9.16 0.24
N PHE A 119 -10.33 8.26 -0.42
CA PHE A 119 -11.14 8.54 -1.61
C PHE A 119 -12.63 8.31 -1.31
N PRO A 120 -13.37 9.36 -0.94
CA PRO A 120 -14.82 9.26 -0.78
C PRO A 120 -15.49 8.94 -2.12
N GLY A 121 -16.57 8.15 -2.11
CA GLY A 121 -17.33 7.85 -3.32
C GLY A 121 -16.54 7.04 -4.36
N THR A 122 -15.48 6.34 -3.95
CA THR A 122 -14.58 5.61 -4.84
C THR A 122 -14.53 4.13 -4.47
N SER A 123 -14.77 3.24 -5.43
CA SER A 123 -14.71 1.79 -5.24
C SER A 123 -13.27 1.27 -5.23
N SER A 124 -13.08 0.05 -4.73
CA SER A 124 -11.80 -0.67 -4.78
C SER A 124 -11.17 -0.66 -6.19
N GLN A 125 -11.96 -0.94 -7.23
CA GLN A 125 -11.49 -1.00 -8.62
C GLN A 125 -11.03 0.38 -9.14
N GLN A 126 -11.77 1.44 -8.82
CA GLN A 126 -11.41 2.80 -9.21
C GLN A 126 -10.14 3.26 -8.50
N ALA A 127 -10.02 2.97 -7.21
CA ALA A 127 -8.85 3.28 -6.42
C ALA A 127 -7.62 2.49 -6.88
N LEU A 128 -7.78 1.22 -7.28
CA LEU A 128 -6.72 0.41 -7.87
C LEU A 128 -6.23 1.01 -9.19
N ASN A 129 -7.14 1.47 -10.06
CA ASN A 129 -6.79 2.12 -11.31
C ASN A 129 -6.02 3.43 -11.07
N PHE A 130 -6.43 4.22 -10.06
CA PHE A 130 -5.68 5.39 -9.63
C PHE A 130 -4.29 5.01 -9.13
N ALA A 131 -4.19 4.03 -8.24
CA ALA A 131 -2.93 3.56 -7.66
C ALA A 131 -1.93 3.09 -8.73
N ARG A 132 -2.39 2.35 -9.75
CA ARG A 132 -1.57 1.91 -10.89
C ARG A 132 -1.02 3.10 -11.69
N ARG A 133 -1.89 4.03 -12.08
CA ARG A 133 -1.45 5.24 -12.83
C ARG A 133 -0.44 6.06 -12.04
N MET A 134 -0.72 6.27 -10.75
CA MET A 134 0.17 7.02 -9.85
C MET A 134 1.52 6.31 -9.72
N HIS A 135 1.52 4.99 -9.52
CA HIS A 135 2.74 4.19 -9.44
C HIS A 135 3.58 4.30 -10.71
N GLU A 136 2.98 4.13 -11.89
CA GLU A 136 3.68 4.26 -13.17
C GLU A 136 4.24 5.67 -13.41
N GLN A 137 3.50 6.71 -13.02
CA GLN A 137 3.97 8.09 -13.11
C GLN A 137 5.19 8.34 -12.23
N LEU A 138 5.18 7.81 -11.00
CA LEU A 138 6.31 7.94 -10.08
C LEU A 138 7.53 7.12 -10.52
N GLU A 139 7.34 5.91 -11.06
CA GLU A 139 8.47 5.11 -11.59
C GLU A 139 9.10 5.74 -12.83
N LYS A 140 8.31 6.38 -13.69
CA LYS A 140 8.81 7.08 -14.89
C LYS A 140 9.39 8.45 -14.60
N ALA A 141 9.19 9.00 -13.40
CA ALA A 141 9.71 10.31 -13.02
C ALA A 141 11.25 10.27 -12.98
N GLN A 142 11.88 10.95 -13.93
CA GLN A 142 13.34 11.15 -13.94
C GLN A 142 13.66 12.40 -13.14
N VAL A 143 14.20 12.21 -11.94
CA VAL A 143 14.66 13.32 -11.10
C VAL A 143 16.18 13.35 -11.13
N THR A 144 16.76 14.39 -11.70
CA THR A 144 18.22 14.55 -11.75
C THR A 144 18.69 15.50 -10.65
N TYR A 145 19.75 15.11 -9.93
CA TYR A 145 20.44 15.95 -8.95
C TYR A 145 21.94 15.78 -9.10
N ARG A 146 22.67 16.87 -9.39
CA ARG A 146 24.13 16.87 -9.62
C ARG A 146 24.57 15.74 -10.58
N ASP A 147 23.92 15.67 -11.74
CA ASP A 147 24.15 14.69 -12.81
C ASP A 147 23.85 13.22 -12.44
N GLN A 148 23.24 12.98 -11.29
CA GLN A 148 22.75 11.66 -10.88
C GLN A 148 21.24 11.56 -11.04
N VAL A 149 20.78 10.47 -11.67
CA VAL A 149 19.36 10.16 -11.76
C VAL A 149 18.91 9.46 -10.48
N LEU A 150 18.04 10.12 -9.73
CA LEU A 150 17.38 9.58 -8.54
C LEU A 150 16.17 8.76 -8.97
N LYS A 151 16.27 7.43 -8.86
CA LYS A 151 15.16 6.52 -9.17
C LYS A 151 14.17 6.46 -8.01
N ILE A 152 12.91 6.77 -8.29
CA ILE A 152 11.82 6.65 -7.32
C ILE A 152 11.25 5.23 -7.39
N ARG A 153 11.26 4.53 -6.26
CA ARG A 153 10.57 3.22 -6.11
C ARG A 153 9.51 3.37 -5.04
N THR A 154 8.31 2.86 -5.32
CA THR A 154 7.18 2.95 -4.38
C THR A 154 6.52 1.61 -4.15
N SER A 155 6.06 1.39 -2.91
CA SER A 155 5.16 0.29 -2.55
C SER A 155 3.81 0.88 -2.18
N LEU A 156 2.75 0.11 -2.39
CA LEU A 156 1.36 0.54 -2.18
C LEU A 156 0.56 -0.55 -1.48
N GLY A 157 -0.42 -0.14 -0.68
CA GLY A 157 -1.44 -0.98 -0.08
C GLY A 157 -2.80 -0.31 -0.19
N LEU A 158 -3.82 -1.07 -0.57
CA LEU A 158 -5.17 -0.57 -0.82
C LEU A 158 -6.17 -1.29 0.09
N ALA A 159 -7.11 -0.55 0.65
CA ALA A 159 -8.27 -1.09 1.35
C ALA A 159 -9.52 -0.32 0.94
N ALA A 160 -10.69 -0.95 0.96
CA ALA A 160 -11.94 -0.29 0.58
C ALA A 160 -13.16 -0.94 1.20
N LEU A 161 -14.23 -0.18 1.46
CA LEU A 161 -15.44 -0.69 2.14
C LEU A 161 -16.24 -1.73 1.36
N ASP A 162 -16.04 -1.80 0.03
CA ASP A 162 -16.65 -2.81 -0.84
C ASP A 162 -15.88 -4.16 -0.82
N VAL A 163 -14.71 -4.20 -0.18
CA VAL A 163 -13.85 -5.40 -0.06
C VAL A 163 -13.59 -5.77 1.40
N ASP A 164 -13.46 -4.77 2.26
CA ASP A 164 -13.02 -4.90 3.65
C ASP A 164 -14.17 -4.68 4.63
N THR A 165 -14.39 -5.66 5.50
CA THR A 165 -15.33 -5.54 6.62
C THR A 165 -14.63 -4.89 7.81
N VAL A 166 -14.88 -3.60 8.01
CA VAL A 166 -14.29 -2.78 9.09
C VAL A 166 -15.36 -1.96 9.81
N SER A 167 -15.06 -1.54 11.04
CA SER A 167 -15.94 -0.76 11.90
C SER A 167 -15.59 0.73 11.98
N SER A 168 -14.42 1.14 11.49
CA SER A 168 -13.94 2.53 11.52
C SER A 168 -13.01 2.88 10.36
N ILE A 169 -12.73 4.18 10.17
CA ILE A 169 -11.74 4.63 9.18
C ILE A 169 -10.33 4.19 9.56
N GLU A 170 -10.02 4.15 10.85
CA GLU A 170 -8.73 3.75 11.39
C GLU A 170 -8.43 2.28 11.08
N GLU A 171 -9.44 1.41 11.18
CA GLU A 171 -9.33 0.01 10.77
C GLU A 171 -9.10 -0.14 9.26
N LEU A 172 -9.79 0.67 8.44
CA LEU A 172 -9.58 0.68 6.99
C LEU A 172 -8.17 1.15 6.61
N MET A 173 -7.69 2.22 7.25
CA MET A 173 -6.32 2.72 7.10
C MET A 173 -5.30 1.68 7.55
N LYS A 174 -5.57 0.95 8.65
CA LYS A 174 -4.71 -0.13 9.13
C LYS A 174 -4.64 -1.29 8.14
N ALA A 175 -5.76 -1.65 7.50
CA ALA A 175 -5.78 -2.69 6.47
C ALA A 175 -4.94 -2.27 5.23
N ALA A 176 -5.04 -1.02 4.79
CA ALA A 176 -4.21 -0.48 3.71
C ALA A 176 -2.72 -0.50 4.09
N GLN A 177 -2.40 -0.09 5.32
CA GLN A 177 -1.03 -0.10 5.84
C GLN A 177 -0.46 -1.52 5.94
N GLN A 178 -1.25 -2.52 6.36
CA GLN A 178 -0.79 -3.91 6.40
C GLN A 178 -0.44 -4.42 4.99
N ARG A 179 -1.29 -4.15 4.01
CA ARG A 179 -1.04 -4.54 2.61
C ARG A 179 0.19 -3.85 2.03
N LEU A 180 0.47 -2.60 2.42
CA LEU A 180 1.72 -1.91 2.06
C LEU A 180 2.93 -2.65 2.64
N GLN A 181 2.89 -3.05 3.92
CA GLN A 181 3.97 -3.79 4.56
C GLN A 181 4.22 -5.13 3.86
N ASP A 182 3.17 -5.88 3.54
CA ASP A 182 3.27 -7.14 2.83
C ASP A 182 3.89 -6.97 1.44
N ALA A 183 3.50 -5.92 0.71
CA ALA A 183 4.05 -5.60 -0.61
C ALA A 183 5.54 -5.26 -0.55
N ALA A 184 5.96 -4.50 0.46
CA ALA A 184 7.34 -4.11 0.63
C ALA A 184 8.25 -5.27 1.04
N SER A 185 7.81 -6.11 1.97
CA SER A 185 8.56 -7.27 2.42
C SER A 185 8.89 -8.22 1.27
N ARG A 186 7.94 -8.41 0.33
CA ARG A 186 8.17 -9.18 -0.90
C ARG A 186 9.24 -8.59 -1.81
N LYS A 187 9.37 -7.25 -1.88
CA LYS A 187 10.42 -6.59 -2.66
C LYS A 187 11.80 -6.80 -2.04
N VAL A 188 11.91 -6.69 -0.71
CA VAL A 188 13.16 -6.91 0.02
C VAL A 188 13.65 -8.34 -0.20
N GLN A 189 12.76 -9.33 -0.13
CA GLN A 189 13.11 -10.73 -0.37
C GLN A 189 13.57 -10.99 -1.82
N ARG A 190 13.02 -10.27 -2.80
CA ARG A 190 13.48 -10.33 -4.19
C ARG A 190 14.82 -9.63 -4.44
N THR A 191 15.22 -8.68 -3.60
CA THR A 191 16.52 -8.00 -3.74
C THR A 191 17.68 -8.78 -3.11
N SER A 192 17.41 -9.74 -2.21
CA SER A 192 18.42 -10.65 -1.64
C SER A 192 18.72 -11.85 -2.54
N ASP A 193 17.80 -12.21 -3.42
CA ASP A 193 18.01 -13.21 -4.47
C ASP A 193 18.51 -12.48 -5.72
N GLN A 194 19.74 -12.75 -6.15
CA GLN A 194 20.48 -11.96 -7.16
C GLN A 194 19.71 -11.71 -8.47
N ASP A 195 19.99 -10.54 -9.07
CA ASP A 195 19.58 -10.04 -10.38
C ASP A 195 19.21 -11.10 -11.43
N GLU A 196 17.90 -11.24 -11.68
CA GLU A 196 17.42 -11.40 -13.05
C GLU A 196 16.37 -10.31 -13.31
N ALA A 197 16.63 -9.52 -14.35
CA ALA A 197 15.66 -8.59 -14.93
C ALA A 197 14.45 -9.38 -15.45
N SER A 198 13.52 -9.70 -14.57
CA SER A 198 12.24 -10.30 -14.93
C SER A 198 11.19 -9.19 -14.93
N PRO A 199 10.53 -8.92 -16.07
CA PRO A 199 9.44 -7.95 -16.11
C PRO A 199 8.41 -8.34 -15.06
N LEU A 200 7.98 -7.35 -14.27
CA LEU A 200 6.97 -7.45 -13.22
C LEU A 200 5.85 -8.43 -13.61
N LYS A 201 5.93 -9.68 -13.17
CA LYS A 201 4.78 -10.59 -13.19
C LYS A 201 3.82 -10.08 -12.11
N PRO A 202 2.56 -9.73 -12.45
CA PRO A 202 1.59 -9.27 -11.48
C PRO A 202 1.38 -10.33 -10.41
N ALA A 203 1.59 -9.95 -9.15
CA ALA A 203 0.99 -10.64 -8.03
C ALA A 203 -0.36 -9.96 -7.76
N THR A 204 -1.41 -10.40 -8.44
CA THR A 204 -2.79 -10.05 -8.09
C THR A 204 -3.61 -11.31 -7.91
N LEU A 205 -4.28 -11.38 -6.76
CA LEU A 205 -5.60 -11.96 -6.49
C LEU A 205 -5.82 -11.68 -5.00
N PRO A 206 -6.84 -10.88 -4.60
CA PRO A 206 -8.24 -11.22 -4.85
C PRO A 206 -9.14 -10.01 -5.19
N SER A 207 -9.50 -9.88 -6.47
CA SER A 207 -10.76 -9.29 -6.97
C SER A 207 -11.27 -10.03 -8.22
N ASP A 208 -10.59 -11.12 -8.62
CA ASP A 208 -10.76 -11.75 -9.93
C ASP A 208 -11.42 -13.12 -9.85
N ILE A 209 -11.99 -13.57 -8.71
CA ILE A 209 -12.70 -14.86 -8.71
C ILE A 209 -13.99 -14.73 -9.52
N ASP A 210 -14.85 -13.77 -9.23
CA ASP A 210 -16.11 -13.60 -9.99
C ASP A 210 -15.85 -13.25 -11.45
N ARG A 211 -14.80 -12.47 -11.74
CA ARG A 211 -14.41 -12.14 -13.11
C ARG A 211 -13.77 -13.32 -13.83
N ALA A 212 -12.93 -14.11 -13.16
CA ALA A 212 -12.38 -15.34 -13.73
C ALA A 212 -13.48 -16.39 -13.93
N VAL A 213 -14.45 -16.49 -13.02
CA VAL A 213 -15.63 -17.35 -13.16
C VAL A 213 -16.47 -16.91 -14.35
N GLN A 214 -16.77 -15.62 -14.50
CA GLN A 214 -17.51 -15.10 -15.67
C GLN A 214 -16.76 -15.35 -16.99
N ILE A 215 -15.43 -15.20 -17.01
CA ILE A 215 -14.62 -15.51 -18.19
C ILE A 215 -14.64 -17.02 -18.48
N ILE A 216 -14.54 -17.87 -17.45
CA ILE A 216 -14.57 -19.34 -17.60
C ILE A 216 -15.95 -19.84 -18.05
N GLU A 217 -17.05 -19.27 -17.52
CA GLU A 217 -18.43 -19.64 -17.88
C GLU A 217 -18.74 -19.37 -19.36
N HIS A 218 -18.08 -18.37 -19.96
CA HIS A 218 -18.31 -17.96 -21.34
C HIS A 218 -17.13 -18.30 -22.27
N ALA A 219 -16.08 -18.95 -21.78
CA ALA A 219 -14.92 -19.33 -22.57
C ALA A 219 -15.23 -20.56 -23.44
N ASP A 220 -15.01 -20.44 -24.75
CA ASP A 220 -15.05 -21.58 -25.65
C ASP A 220 -13.87 -22.53 -25.34
N ALA A 221 -14.19 -23.80 -25.03
CA ALA A 221 -13.22 -24.83 -24.68
C ALA A 221 -12.13 -25.04 -25.74
N GLN A 222 -12.42 -24.72 -27.01
CA GLN A 222 -11.45 -24.82 -28.11
C GLN A 222 -10.43 -23.67 -28.15
N GLN A 223 -10.75 -22.51 -27.56
CA GLN A 223 -9.88 -21.32 -27.58
C GLN A 223 -8.93 -21.23 -26.38
N LEU A 224 -9.11 -22.09 -25.38
CA LEU A 224 -8.36 -22.07 -24.13
C LEU A 224 -6.87 -22.49 -24.26
N GLY A 225 -6.49 -23.07 -25.40
CA GLY A 225 -5.10 -23.37 -25.76
C GLY A 225 -4.33 -24.16 -24.69
N ASP A 226 -3.00 -24.02 -24.68
CA ASP A 226 -2.13 -24.70 -23.71
C ASP A 226 -2.11 -24.04 -22.33
N GLY A 227 -2.56 -22.78 -22.24
CA GLY A 227 -2.66 -22.02 -20.99
C GLY A 227 -3.62 -22.64 -19.98
N ALA A 228 -4.69 -23.29 -20.43
CA ALA A 228 -5.64 -23.96 -19.55
C ALA A 228 -5.05 -25.16 -18.81
N SER A 229 -4.12 -25.90 -19.43
CA SER A 229 -3.46 -27.04 -18.80
C SER A 229 -2.58 -26.60 -17.63
N GLU A 230 -1.86 -25.49 -17.79
CA GLU A 230 -1.01 -24.93 -16.74
C GLU A 230 -1.85 -24.29 -15.62
N MET A 231 -2.97 -23.66 -15.97
CA MET A 231 -3.91 -23.13 -14.98
C MET A 231 -4.53 -24.25 -14.14
N LEU A 232 -4.98 -25.33 -14.77
CA LEU A 232 -5.53 -26.50 -14.10
C LEU A 232 -4.50 -27.16 -13.18
N ARG A 233 -3.24 -27.28 -13.63
CA ARG A 233 -2.14 -27.79 -12.80
C ARG A 233 -1.94 -26.97 -11.53
N ARG A 234 -2.02 -25.64 -11.63
CA ARG A 234 -1.90 -24.73 -10.47
C ARG A 234 -3.12 -24.76 -9.55
N MET A 235 -4.32 -25.01 -10.09
CA MET A 235 -5.57 -25.09 -9.31
C MET A 235 -5.84 -26.47 -8.70
N LEU A 236 -5.20 -27.53 -9.21
CA LEU A 236 -5.44 -28.91 -8.79
C LEU A 236 -5.30 -29.15 -7.27
N PRO A 237 -4.29 -28.60 -6.56
CA PRO A 237 -4.18 -28.79 -5.10
C PRO A 237 -5.37 -28.20 -4.33
N PHE A 238 -5.89 -27.07 -4.80
CA PHE A 238 -7.07 -26.42 -4.22
C PHE A 238 -8.33 -27.26 -4.48
N LEU A 239 -8.55 -27.72 -5.71
CA LEU A 239 -9.68 -28.59 -6.05
C LEU A 239 -9.67 -29.88 -5.22
N LEU A 240 -8.51 -30.51 -5.03
CA LEU A 240 -8.35 -31.68 -4.16
C LEU A 240 -8.68 -31.40 -2.68
N ALA A 241 -8.39 -30.19 -2.20
CA ALA A 241 -8.76 -29.78 -0.84
C ALA A 241 -10.27 -29.56 -0.70
N VAL A 242 -10.90 -28.96 -1.72
CA VAL A 242 -12.35 -28.72 -1.77
C VAL A 242 -13.12 -30.04 -1.85
N CYS A 243 -12.72 -30.97 -2.72
CA CYS A 243 -13.35 -32.29 -2.84
C CYS A 243 -13.33 -33.06 -1.53
N ARG A 244 -12.18 -33.05 -0.82
CA ARG A 244 -12.06 -33.66 0.51
C ARG A 244 -12.95 -32.99 1.56
N ARG A 245 -13.07 -31.66 1.53
CA ARG A 245 -13.90 -30.90 2.47
C ARG A 245 -15.39 -31.12 2.24
N LEU A 246 -15.82 -31.19 0.98
CA LEU A 246 -17.23 -31.32 0.60
C LEU A 246 -17.68 -32.78 0.43
N ASN A 247 -16.76 -33.75 0.55
CA ASN A 247 -17.00 -35.17 0.32
C ASN A 247 -17.59 -35.46 -1.08
N VAL A 248 -17.05 -34.79 -2.09
CA VAL A 248 -17.47 -34.93 -3.50
C VAL A 248 -16.34 -35.58 -4.30
N GLU A 249 -16.68 -36.59 -5.09
CA GLU A 249 -15.74 -37.22 -6.03
C GLU A 249 -15.87 -36.59 -7.41
N LEU A 250 -14.82 -35.89 -7.85
CA LEU A 250 -14.64 -35.51 -9.26
C LEU A 250 -13.84 -36.62 -9.97
N PRO A 251 -14.06 -36.88 -11.28
CA PRO A 251 -13.30 -37.87 -12.04
C PRO A 251 -11.88 -37.36 -12.38
N LEU A 252 -11.11 -37.07 -11.33
CA LEU A 252 -9.78 -36.44 -11.39
C LEU A 252 -8.76 -37.33 -12.08
N ASP A 253 -8.97 -38.65 -12.06
CA ASP A 253 -8.10 -39.62 -12.73
C ASP A 253 -8.15 -39.42 -14.25
N LYS A 254 -9.36 -39.21 -14.81
CA LYS A 254 -9.56 -38.93 -16.24
C LYS A 254 -8.94 -37.58 -16.64
N ILE A 255 -9.06 -36.58 -15.76
CA ILE A 255 -8.49 -35.24 -15.96
C ILE A 255 -6.96 -35.29 -15.93
N THR A 256 -6.38 -36.02 -14.98
CA THR A 256 -4.92 -36.17 -14.83
C THR A 256 -4.33 -36.95 -16.00
N GLN A 257 -5.04 -37.96 -16.51
CA GLN A 257 -4.63 -38.75 -17.68
C GLN A 257 -4.68 -37.92 -18.97
N ALA A 258 -5.71 -37.07 -19.14
CA ALA A 258 -5.82 -36.16 -20.28
C ALA A 258 -4.68 -35.11 -20.32
N LEU A 259 -4.23 -34.64 -19.15
CA LEU A 259 -3.09 -33.71 -19.05
C LEU A 259 -1.73 -34.35 -19.32
N ARG A 260 -1.59 -35.67 -19.13
CA ARG A 260 -0.35 -36.41 -19.41
C ARG A 260 -0.20 -36.82 -20.89
N ASN A 261 -1.29 -36.95 -21.63
CA ASN A 261 -1.30 -37.54 -22.97
C ASN A 261 -1.31 -36.53 -24.14
N ARG A 262 -1.14 -35.23 -23.91
CA ARG A 262 -0.97 -34.27 -25.02
C ARG A 262 0.49 -34.31 -25.54
N PRO A 263 0.73 -34.50 -26.85
CA PRO A 263 2.06 -34.36 -27.42
C PRO A 263 2.55 -32.91 -27.27
N LYS A 264 3.87 -32.75 -27.10
CA LYS A 264 4.56 -31.45 -26.97
C LYS A 264 4.31 -30.52 -28.16
#